data_AF-A0A0W0ZVZ7-F1
#
_entry.id   AF-A0A0W0ZVZ7-F1
#
_cell.length_a   1.000
_cell.length_b   1.000
_cell.length_c   1.000
_cell.angle_alpha   90.00
_cell.angle_beta   90.00
_cell.angle_gamma   90.00
#
_symmetry.space_group_name_H-M   'P 1'
#
loop_
_entity.id
_entity.type
_entity.pdbx_description
1 polymer ?
#
loop_
_entity_poly.entity_id
_entity_poly.type
_entity_poly.pdbx_seq_one_letter_code
_entity_poly.pdbx_strand_id
1 'polypeptide(L)'
;MKLVKFLELTAQEKIQQFKILSLKNRFDSDYLNRLIKNLDPELLFRLAMVNPEIDKVCKSPELEAYWENIWRLCGINPKEAAALNQESVHEYQPMITTPSCFDLLKGLYLYEVFRKTFKDMEHTEEYYKDAEEYLAVSGVYGCFFALNALCQGGFALLEHKFDEKIVEKIVFYAKIAASYYLSAGHLLLANVYQELLKYQNQTNLVGLNLRLQSFQAMNVAKKLEPYSAPMLNNAYQGKTLFEASNGQIISFSQALVRLQQHLQLSPKEVEIATNDAVTEVAAIKKTHNLESESHVGFIRADHSSGIIKSL
;
A
#
# COMPACT_ATOMS: atom_id res chain seq x y z
N MET A 1 22.85 5.53 5.78
CA MET A 1 23.49 4.48 4.96
C MET A 1 22.76 4.51 3.64
N LYS A 2 23.46 4.72 2.52
CA LYS A 2 22.81 4.83 1.20
C LYS A 2 22.26 3.49 0.72
N LEU A 3 21.13 3.52 0.01
CA LEU A 3 20.49 2.29 -0.48
C LEU A 3 21.43 1.51 -1.40
N VAL A 4 22.17 2.21 -2.27
CA VAL A 4 23.15 1.59 -3.16
C VAL A 4 24.16 0.74 -2.38
N LYS A 5 24.71 1.29 -1.29
CA LYS A 5 25.67 0.57 -0.43
C LYS A 5 25.02 -0.61 0.28
N PHE A 6 23.77 -0.46 0.71
CA PHE A 6 23.01 -1.57 1.29
C PHE A 6 22.71 -2.69 0.29
N LEU A 7 22.56 -2.38 -1.00
CA LEU A 7 22.37 -3.36 -2.06
C LEU A 7 23.69 -3.98 -2.56
N GLU A 8 24.85 -3.52 -2.10
CA GLU A 8 26.11 -4.19 -2.39
C GLU A 8 26.15 -5.57 -1.73
N LEU A 9 26.19 -6.61 -2.56
CA LEU A 9 26.29 -7.99 -2.09
C LEU A 9 27.66 -8.28 -1.49
N THR A 10 27.65 -8.88 -0.30
CA THR A 10 28.85 -9.46 0.31
C THR A 10 29.38 -10.63 -0.52
N ALA A 11 30.62 -11.06 -0.26
CA ALA A 11 31.19 -12.23 -0.94
C ALA A 11 30.34 -13.50 -0.75
N GLN A 12 29.80 -13.70 0.45
CA GLN A 12 28.92 -14.83 0.74
C GLN A 12 27.60 -14.75 -0.04
N GLU A 13 27.00 -13.57 -0.15
CA GLU A 13 25.77 -13.36 -0.92
C GLU A 13 26.00 -13.59 -2.42
N LYS A 14 27.14 -13.16 -2.96
CA LYS A 14 27.52 -13.46 -4.36
C LYS A 14 27.67 -14.96 -4.61
N ILE A 15 28.22 -15.71 -3.64
CA ILE A 15 28.29 -17.18 -3.72
C ILE A 15 26.88 -17.79 -3.75
N GLN A 16 25.96 -17.31 -2.90
CA GLN A 16 24.59 -17.79 -2.90
C GLN A 16 23.85 -17.44 -4.20
N GLN A 17 24.04 -16.23 -4.73
CA GLN A 17 23.52 -15.82 -6.03
C GLN A 17 23.99 -16.79 -7.14
N PHE A 18 25.31 -17.05 -7.21
CA PHE A 18 25.85 -17.98 -8.20
C PHE A 18 25.28 -19.39 -8.02
N LYS A 19 25.14 -19.86 -6.78
CA LYS A 19 24.53 -21.15 -6.47
C LYS A 19 23.11 -21.24 -7.01
N ILE A 20 22.23 -20.30 -6.67
CA ILE A 20 20.83 -20.28 -7.15
C ILE A 20 20.78 -20.31 -8.69
N LEU A 21 21.54 -19.44 -9.35
CA LEU A 21 21.54 -19.33 -10.82
C LEU A 21 22.10 -20.59 -11.51
N SER A 22 23.15 -21.20 -10.94
CA SER A 22 23.73 -22.43 -11.47
C SER A 22 22.78 -23.62 -11.31
N LEU A 23 22.04 -23.70 -10.19
CA LEU A 23 21.11 -24.79 -9.90
C LEU A 23 19.83 -24.66 -10.73
N LYS A 24 19.35 -23.44 -10.99
CA LYS A 24 18.21 -23.15 -11.88
C LYS A 24 18.34 -23.83 -13.25
N ASN A 25 19.56 -23.86 -13.81
CA ASN A 25 19.82 -24.42 -15.13
C ASN A 25 20.06 -25.94 -15.13
N ARG A 26 20.21 -26.56 -13.94
CA ARG A 26 20.67 -27.95 -13.79
C ARG A 26 19.65 -28.88 -13.16
N PHE A 27 18.72 -28.34 -12.38
CA PHE A 27 17.74 -29.11 -11.62
C PHE A 27 16.32 -28.69 -11.98
N ASP A 28 15.36 -29.54 -11.65
CA ASP A 28 13.93 -29.26 -11.84
C ASP A 28 13.45 -28.11 -10.92
N SER A 29 12.24 -27.62 -11.23
CA SER A 29 11.58 -26.56 -10.47
C SER A 29 11.35 -26.96 -9.01
N ASP A 30 11.02 -28.23 -8.73
CA ASP A 30 10.74 -28.71 -7.36
C ASP A 30 11.95 -28.67 -6.44
N TYR A 31 13.13 -29.00 -6.96
CA TYR A 31 14.37 -28.85 -6.22
C TYR A 31 14.67 -27.38 -5.94
N LEU A 32 14.52 -26.52 -6.95
CA LEU A 32 14.76 -25.08 -6.81
C LEU A 32 13.79 -24.45 -5.80
N ASN A 33 12.52 -24.82 -5.84
CA ASN A 33 11.49 -24.33 -4.91
C ASN A 33 11.79 -24.73 -3.47
N ARG A 34 12.23 -25.96 -3.24
CA ARG A 34 12.67 -26.41 -1.90
C ARG A 34 13.90 -25.65 -1.42
N LEU A 35 14.85 -25.37 -2.32
CA LEU A 35 16.01 -24.54 -1.98
C LEU A 35 15.57 -23.14 -1.55
N ILE A 36 14.72 -22.47 -2.34
CA ILE A 36 14.22 -21.13 -2.02
C ILE A 36 13.50 -21.10 -0.68
N LYS A 37 12.60 -22.05 -0.41
CA LYS A 37 11.86 -22.14 0.86
C LYS A 37 12.75 -22.33 2.11
N ASN A 38 13.96 -22.86 1.92
CA ASN A 38 14.93 -23.12 2.99
C ASN A 38 15.98 -22.02 3.16
N LEU A 39 16.00 -21.02 2.27
CA LEU A 39 16.90 -19.87 2.40
C LEU A 39 16.25 -18.78 3.26
N ASP A 40 17.10 -17.96 3.88
CA ASP A 40 16.66 -16.79 4.62
C ASP A 40 15.92 -15.81 3.69
N PRO A 41 14.66 -15.42 4.00
CA PRO A 41 13.92 -14.45 3.22
C PRO A 41 14.66 -13.12 3.03
N GLU A 42 15.39 -12.62 4.05
CA GLU A 42 16.12 -11.34 3.92
C GLU A 42 17.20 -11.41 2.84
N LEU A 43 17.96 -12.52 2.82
CA LEU A 43 18.92 -12.82 1.76
C LEU A 43 18.24 -12.84 0.39
N LEU A 44 17.11 -13.54 0.27
CA LEU A 44 16.38 -13.64 -1.00
C LEU A 44 15.86 -12.28 -1.48
N PHE A 45 15.36 -11.43 -0.60
CA PHE A 45 14.93 -10.07 -0.94
C PHE A 45 16.09 -9.25 -1.48
N ARG A 46 17.24 -9.25 -0.79
CA ARG A 46 18.44 -8.54 -1.25
C ARG A 46 18.92 -9.05 -2.61
N LEU A 47 18.99 -10.38 -2.79
CA LEU A 47 19.41 -10.99 -4.05
C LEU A 47 18.44 -10.66 -5.21
N ALA A 48 17.13 -10.69 -4.96
CA ALA A 48 16.12 -10.39 -5.97
C ALA A 48 16.09 -8.90 -6.35
N MET A 49 16.36 -7.99 -5.42
CA MET A 49 16.44 -6.55 -5.73
C MET A 49 17.60 -6.22 -6.68
N VAL A 50 18.70 -6.98 -6.61
CA VAL A 50 19.89 -6.73 -7.44
C VAL A 50 19.97 -7.62 -8.68
N ASN A 51 19.17 -8.69 -8.75
CA ASN A 51 19.23 -9.67 -9.83
C ASN A 51 17.82 -10.07 -10.32
N PRO A 52 17.39 -9.58 -11.50
CA PRO A 52 16.07 -9.87 -12.06
C PRO A 52 15.80 -11.36 -12.31
N GLU A 53 16.83 -12.17 -12.58
CA GLU A 53 16.67 -13.61 -12.79
C GLU A 53 16.34 -14.35 -11.50
N ILE A 54 16.89 -13.90 -10.36
CA ILE A 54 16.52 -14.41 -9.03
C ILE A 54 15.13 -13.92 -8.65
N ASP A 55 14.81 -12.65 -8.93
CA ASP A 55 13.45 -12.12 -8.71
C ASP A 55 12.40 -12.96 -9.44
N LYS A 56 12.65 -13.29 -10.70
CA LYS A 56 11.77 -14.16 -11.50
C LYS A 56 11.64 -15.57 -10.93
N VAL A 57 12.73 -16.15 -10.41
CA VAL A 57 12.69 -17.47 -9.75
C VAL A 57 11.85 -17.40 -8.48
N CYS A 58 12.05 -16.39 -7.64
CA CYS A 58 11.30 -16.24 -6.40
C CYS A 58 9.81 -16.00 -6.65
N LYS A 59 9.45 -15.37 -7.78
CA LYS A 59 8.05 -15.11 -8.18
C LYS A 59 7.42 -16.23 -9.01
N SER A 60 8.00 -17.43 -9.03
CA SER A 60 7.38 -18.53 -9.76
C SER A 60 6.04 -18.92 -9.11
N PRO A 61 5.03 -19.39 -9.89
CA PRO A 61 3.71 -19.73 -9.36
C PRO A 61 3.76 -20.76 -8.23
N GLU A 62 4.72 -21.68 -8.25
CA GLU A 62 4.89 -22.72 -7.24
C GLU A 62 5.31 -22.20 -5.85
N LEU A 63 5.78 -20.95 -5.79
CA LEU A 63 6.16 -20.26 -4.57
C LEU A 63 5.09 -19.28 -4.06
N GLU A 64 4.02 -19.04 -4.83
CA GLU A 64 2.98 -18.06 -4.50
C GLU A 64 2.40 -18.29 -3.10
N ALA A 65 1.86 -19.49 -2.85
CA ALA A 65 1.29 -19.85 -1.54
C ALA A 65 2.30 -19.74 -0.38
N TYR A 66 3.59 -19.95 -0.65
CA TYR A 66 4.63 -19.79 0.36
C TYR A 66 4.83 -18.31 0.73
N TRP A 67 4.92 -17.43 -0.27
CA TRP A 67 5.06 -15.99 -0.04
C TRP A 67 3.79 -15.36 0.53
N GLU A 68 2.62 -15.80 0.11
CA GLU A 68 1.35 -15.38 0.71
C GLU A 68 1.28 -15.74 2.19
N ASN A 69 1.72 -16.93 2.56
CA ASN A 69 1.78 -17.32 3.97
C ASN A 69 2.75 -16.45 4.77
N ILE A 70 3.93 -16.13 4.23
CA ILE A 70 4.86 -15.21 4.91
C ILE A 70 4.25 -13.80 5.02
N TRP A 71 3.62 -13.31 3.95
CA TRP A 71 2.96 -12.01 3.94
C TRP A 71 1.86 -11.92 5.00
N ARG A 72 1.00 -12.93 5.09
CA ARG A 72 -0.05 -13.05 6.11
C ARG A 72 0.51 -12.92 7.52
N LEU A 73 1.62 -13.61 7.78
CA LEU A 73 2.31 -13.62 9.08
C LEU A 73 2.96 -12.27 9.45
N CYS A 74 3.16 -11.36 8.49
CA CYS A 74 3.64 -10.00 8.76
C CYS A 74 2.56 -9.05 9.32
N GLY A 75 1.30 -9.50 9.42
CA GLY A 75 0.25 -8.73 10.09
C GLY A 75 0.49 -8.53 11.59
N ILE A 76 -0.24 -7.60 12.21
CA ILE A 76 -0.05 -7.26 13.65
C ILE A 76 -0.36 -8.44 14.57
N ASN A 77 -1.37 -9.24 14.24
CA ASN A 77 -1.81 -10.35 15.08
C ASN A 77 -2.27 -11.53 14.20
N PRO A 78 -1.33 -12.28 13.59
CA PRO A 78 -1.68 -13.41 12.73
C PRO A 78 -2.40 -14.49 13.52
N LYS A 79 -3.15 -15.37 12.84
CA LYS A 79 -4.02 -16.38 13.45
C LYS A 79 -3.33 -17.23 14.51
N GLU A 80 -2.06 -17.56 14.29
CA GLU A 80 -1.21 -18.30 15.25
C GLU A 80 -1.01 -17.53 16.56
N ALA A 81 -0.77 -16.21 16.49
CA ALA A 81 -0.64 -15.35 17.65
C ALA A 81 -2.00 -15.04 18.29
N ALA A 82 -3.01 -14.78 17.47
CA ALA A 82 -4.39 -14.53 17.88
C ALA A 82 -4.98 -15.68 18.70
N ALA A 83 -4.66 -16.92 18.32
CA ALA A 83 -5.07 -18.11 19.06
C ALA A 83 -4.45 -18.19 20.46
N LEU A 84 -3.25 -17.62 20.66
CA LEU A 84 -2.54 -17.62 21.94
C LEU A 84 -3.00 -16.48 22.85
N ASN A 85 -3.24 -15.28 22.31
CA ASN A 85 -3.63 -14.11 23.09
C ASN A 85 -5.16 -13.87 23.16
N GLN A 86 -5.95 -14.61 22.40
CA GLN A 86 -7.42 -14.48 22.30
C GLN A 86 -7.90 -13.13 21.75
N GLU A 87 -7.04 -12.42 21.03
CA GLU A 87 -7.38 -11.16 20.35
C GLU A 87 -7.81 -11.41 18.89
N SER A 88 -8.35 -10.38 18.24
CA SER A 88 -8.79 -10.43 16.84
C SER A 88 -7.63 -10.74 15.88
N VAL A 89 -7.91 -11.52 14.83
CA VAL A 89 -6.92 -11.85 13.79
C VAL A 89 -6.69 -10.65 12.88
N HIS A 90 -5.45 -10.17 12.81
CA HIS A 90 -5.02 -9.04 11.99
C HIS A 90 -3.84 -9.49 11.12
N GLU A 91 -4.16 -10.08 9.98
CA GLU A 91 -3.21 -10.62 9.00
C GLU A 91 -3.16 -9.73 7.77
N TYR A 92 -2.02 -9.68 7.08
CA TYR A 92 -2.04 -9.10 5.74
C TYR A 92 -2.66 -10.04 4.71
N GLN A 93 -3.32 -9.44 3.73
CA GLN A 93 -4.01 -10.14 2.66
C GLN A 93 -3.29 -9.86 1.32
N PRO A 94 -3.24 -10.82 0.39
CA PRO A 94 -2.75 -10.57 -0.97
C PRO A 94 -3.54 -9.43 -1.63
N MET A 95 -2.86 -8.63 -2.46
CA MET A 95 -3.47 -7.51 -3.17
C MET A 95 -3.41 -7.73 -4.68
N ILE A 96 -4.58 -7.70 -5.32
CA ILE A 96 -4.77 -7.86 -6.77
C ILE A 96 -4.08 -6.80 -7.64
N THR A 97 -3.69 -5.67 -7.06
CA THR A 97 -2.99 -4.56 -7.70
C THR A 97 -1.47 -4.73 -7.68
N THR A 98 -0.97 -5.73 -6.96
CA THR A 98 0.45 -6.07 -6.91
C THR A 98 0.73 -7.41 -7.59
N PRO A 99 1.85 -7.55 -8.33
CA PRO A 99 2.13 -8.77 -9.07
C PRO A 99 2.33 -10.02 -8.19
N SER A 100 2.82 -9.84 -6.96
CA SER A 100 3.13 -10.95 -6.05
C SER A 100 3.27 -10.46 -4.60
N CYS A 101 2.91 -11.31 -3.63
CA CYS A 101 3.24 -11.10 -2.22
C CYS A 101 4.76 -11.03 -1.97
N PHE A 102 5.59 -11.60 -2.85
CA PHE A 102 7.04 -11.44 -2.78
C PHE A 102 7.48 -9.98 -3.00
N ASP A 103 6.78 -9.23 -3.87
CA ASP A 103 7.03 -7.79 -4.02
C ASP A 103 6.63 -7.05 -2.75
N LEU A 104 5.44 -7.34 -2.19
CA LEU A 104 4.99 -6.73 -0.94
C LEU A 104 5.98 -6.94 0.22
N LEU A 105 6.52 -8.15 0.32
CA LEU A 105 7.53 -8.50 1.32
C LEU A 105 8.84 -7.73 1.13
N LYS A 106 9.31 -7.56 -0.11
CA LYS A 106 10.47 -6.69 -0.42
C LYS A 106 10.21 -5.25 -0.02
N GLY A 107 9.02 -4.74 -0.30
CA GLY A 107 8.59 -3.40 0.09
C GLY A 107 8.63 -3.22 1.61
N LEU A 108 7.98 -4.13 2.34
CA LEU A 108 7.94 -4.11 3.80
C LEU A 108 9.34 -4.27 4.40
N TYR A 109 10.18 -5.15 3.87
CA TYR A 109 11.55 -5.34 4.30
C TYR A 109 12.36 -4.03 4.22
N LEU A 110 12.32 -3.33 3.08
CA LEU A 110 13.01 -2.04 2.93
C LEU A 110 12.47 -0.98 3.88
N TYR A 111 11.15 -0.96 4.13
CA TYR A 111 10.55 -0.05 5.08
C TYR A 111 11.01 -0.33 6.52
N GLU A 112 11.10 -1.60 6.92
CA GLU A 112 11.59 -1.99 8.24
C GLU A 112 13.09 -1.75 8.40
N VAL A 113 13.89 -1.97 7.36
CA VAL A 113 15.30 -1.57 7.34
C VAL A 113 15.42 -0.05 7.51
N PHE A 114 14.58 0.73 6.81
CA PHE A 114 14.52 2.17 7.01
C PHE A 114 14.22 2.50 8.47
N ARG A 115 13.14 1.97 9.03
CA ARG A 115 12.75 2.24 10.43
C ARG A 115 13.88 1.91 11.40
N LYS A 116 14.55 0.76 11.25
CA LYS A 116 15.65 0.36 12.15
C LYS A 116 16.90 1.24 11.99
N THR A 117 17.23 1.63 10.78
CA THR A 117 18.46 2.38 10.48
C THR A 117 18.34 3.85 10.86
N PHE A 118 17.16 4.43 10.68
CA PHE A 118 16.96 5.87 10.69
C PHE A 118 16.19 6.39 11.92
N LYS A 119 15.60 5.52 12.76
CA LYS A 119 14.78 5.92 13.93
C LYS A 119 15.48 6.86 14.91
N ASP A 120 16.77 6.68 15.16
CA ASP A 120 17.52 7.42 16.18
C ASP A 120 18.53 8.42 15.59
N MET A 121 18.49 8.67 14.27
CA MET A 121 19.41 9.59 13.61
C MET A 121 18.88 11.03 13.62
N GLU A 122 19.79 11.99 13.72
CA GLU A 122 19.46 13.41 13.61
C GLU A 122 18.91 13.73 12.21
N HIS A 123 17.77 14.41 12.17
CA HIS A 123 17.00 14.69 10.95
C HIS A 123 17.63 15.81 10.10
N THR A 124 18.81 15.56 9.55
CA THR A 124 19.50 16.45 8.61
C THR A 124 18.96 16.33 7.18
N GLU A 125 19.25 17.30 6.31
CA GLU A 125 18.82 17.25 4.89
C GLU A 125 19.40 16.03 4.14
N GLU A 126 20.65 15.64 4.45
CA GLU A 126 21.28 14.46 3.86
C GLU A 126 20.63 13.16 4.37
N TYR A 127 20.24 13.13 5.64
CA TYR A 127 19.43 12.04 6.20
C TYR A 127 18.10 11.88 5.45
N TYR A 128 17.41 12.99 5.14
CA TYR A 128 16.16 12.92 4.39
C TYR A 128 16.35 12.35 2.98
N LYS A 129 17.46 12.68 2.30
CA LYS A 129 17.78 12.12 0.97
C LYS A 129 18.06 10.63 1.03
N ASP A 130 18.87 10.18 1.99
CA ASP A 130 19.15 8.76 2.21
C ASP A 130 17.86 7.99 2.56
N ALA A 131 17.02 8.53 3.44
CA ALA A 131 15.73 7.95 3.81
C ALA A 131 14.77 7.84 2.61
N GLU A 132 14.73 8.89 1.78
CA GLU A 132 13.88 8.96 0.58
C GLU A 132 14.19 7.79 -0.37
N GLU A 133 15.45 7.44 -0.61
CA GLU A 133 15.82 6.33 -1.48
C GLU A 133 15.19 4.99 -1.02
N TYR A 134 15.29 4.67 0.27
CA TYR A 134 14.71 3.44 0.83
C TYR A 134 13.19 3.44 0.71
N LEU A 135 12.56 4.54 1.10
CA LEU A 135 11.12 4.66 1.10
C LEU A 135 10.55 4.65 -0.32
N ALA A 136 11.23 5.28 -1.28
CA ALA A 136 10.80 5.31 -2.68
C ALA A 136 10.85 3.91 -3.28
N VAL A 137 11.94 3.17 -3.10
CA VAL A 137 12.04 1.78 -3.59
C VAL A 137 11.07 0.85 -2.86
N SER A 138 10.90 1.03 -1.56
CA SER A 138 9.87 0.32 -0.77
C SER A 138 8.45 0.58 -1.32
N GLY A 139 8.13 1.83 -1.65
CA GLY A 139 6.85 2.23 -2.24
C GLY A 139 6.62 1.67 -3.64
N VAL A 140 7.66 1.57 -4.47
CA VAL A 140 7.60 0.91 -5.80
C VAL A 140 7.25 -0.58 -5.67
N TYR A 141 7.65 -1.23 -4.58
CA TYR A 141 7.22 -2.59 -4.28
C TYR A 141 5.85 -2.68 -3.60
N GLY A 142 5.10 -1.58 -3.54
CA GLY A 142 3.74 -1.55 -3.03
C GLY A 142 3.65 -1.47 -1.51
N CYS A 143 4.63 -0.86 -0.81
CA CYS A 143 4.50 -0.61 0.63
C CYS A 143 3.77 0.71 0.92
N PHE A 144 2.53 0.62 1.44
CA PHE A 144 1.75 1.82 1.81
C PHE A 144 2.45 2.71 2.84
N PHE A 145 3.04 2.11 3.88
CA PHE A 145 3.66 2.86 4.96
C PHE A 145 4.81 3.74 4.46
N ALA A 146 5.58 3.24 3.50
CA ALA A 146 6.66 4.01 2.89
C ALA A 146 6.13 5.18 2.07
N LEU A 147 5.09 4.96 1.24
CA LEU A 147 4.45 6.00 0.44
C LEU A 147 3.80 7.09 1.32
N ASN A 148 3.16 6.68 2.42
CA ASN A 148 2.60 7.61 3.40
C ASN A 148 3.71 8.41 4.11
N ALA A 149 4.81 7.75 4.52
CA ALA A 149 5.95 8.41 5.14
C ALA A 149 6.62 9.43 4.21
N LEU A 150 6.73 9.13 2.90
CA LEU A 150 7.23 10.08 1.90
C LEU A 150 6.34 11.32 1.79
N CYS A 151 5.02 11.15 1.78
CA CYS A 151 4.09 12.26 1.76
C CYS A 151 4.22 13.14 3.02
N GLN A 152 4.25 12.51 4.19
CA GLN A 152 4.40 13.20 5.48
C GLN A 152 5.74 13.94 5.59
N GLY A 153 6.85 13.29 5.22
CA GLY A 153 8.19 13.90 5.21
C GLY A 153 8.25 15.08 4.23
N GLY A 154 7.64 14.94 3.04
CA GLY A 154 7.53 16.04 2.10
C GLY A 154 6.77 17.24 2.66
N PHE A 155 5.64 17.02 3.34
CA PHE A 155 4.91 18.12 3.98
C PHE A 155 5.72 18.82 5.07
N ALA A 156 6.44 18.06 5.90
CA ALA A 156 7.33 18.64 6.92
C ALA A 156 8.41 19.54 6.29
N LEU A 157 8.97 19.16 5.14
CA LEU A 157 9.92 20.01 4.40
C LEU A 157 9.26 21.30 3.88
N LEU A 158 8.02 21.21 3.37
CA LEU A 158 7.28 22.37 2.86
C LEU A 158 6.93 23.38 3.96
N GLU A 159 6.75 22.94 5.21
CA GLU A 159 6.49 23.85 6.35
C GLU A 159 7.65 24.82 6.60
N HIS A 160 8.89 24.41 6.31
CA HIS A 160 10.07 25.25 6.45
C HIS A 160 10.27 26.18 5.25
N LYS A 161 10.14 25.64 4.05
CA LYS A 161 10.30 26.38 2.80
C LYS A 161 9.53 25.70 1.68
N PHE A 162 8.69 26.46 1.00
CA PHE A 162 8.00 25.97 -0.17
C PHE A 162 8.99 25.58 -1.28
N ASP A 163 8.84 24.36 -1.81
CA ASP A 163 9.61 23.81 -2.91
C ASP A 163 8.69 23.03 -3.86
N GLU A 164 8.61 23.48 -5.10
CA GLU A 164 7.74 22.90 -6.13
C GLU A 164 8.05 21.43 -6.41
N LYS A 165 9.32 21.02 -6.34
CA LYS A 165 9.72 19.62 -6.59
C LYS A 165 9.26 18.70 -5.47
N ILE A 166 9.22 19.21 -4.24
CA ILE A 166 8.70 18.44 -3.10
C ILE A 166 7.19 18.24 -3.26
N VAL A 167 6.45 19.26 -3.70
CA VAL A 167 5.02 19.13 -4.04
C VAL A 167 4.79 18.06 -5.10
N GLU A 168 5.55 18.09 -6.19
CA GLU A 168 5.46 17.09 -7.27
C GLU A 168 5.69 15.67 -6.76
N LYS A 169 6.71 15.48 -5.91
CA LYS A 169 7.02 14.18 -5.29
C LYS A 169 5.88 13.69 -4.38
N ILE A 170 5.34 14.55 -3.52
CA ILE A 170 4.22 14.17 -2.62
C ILE A 170 3.03 13.67 -3.44
N VAL A 171 2.63 14.42 -4.47
CA VAL A 171 1.51 14.02 -5.34
C VAL A 171 1.84 12.73 -6.10
N PHE A 172 3.07 12.58 -6.58
CA PHE A 172 3.53 11.36 -7.25
C PHE A 172 3.42 10.13 -6.35
N TYR A 173 3.92 10.18 -5.12
CA TYR A 173 3.85 9.06 -4.19
C TYR A 173 2.42 8.74 -3.76
N ALA A 174 1.59 9.76 -3.55
CA ALA A 174 0.16 9.55 -3.27
C ALA A 174 -0.58 8.89 -4.44
N LYS A 175 -0.23 9.22 -5.69
CA LYS A 175 -0.76 8.54 -6.88
C LYS A 175 -0.29 7.08 -6.99
N ILE A 176 0.96 6.79 -6.63
CA ILE A 176 1.44 5.40 -6.53
C ILE A 176 0.66 4.64 -5.45
N ALA A 177 0.40 5.28 -4.30
CA ALA A 177 -0.42 4.68 -3.26
C ALA A 177 -1.84 4.41 -3.79
N ALA A 178 -2.43 5.35 -4.53
CA ALA A 178 -3.74 5.20 -5.16
C ALA A 178 -3.80 4.03 -6.15
N SER A 179 -2.73 3.78 -6.93
CA SER A 179 -2.68 2.64 -7.87
C SER A 179 -2.57 1.29 -7.19
N TYR A 180 -1.85 1.20 -6.05
CA TYR A 180 -1.72 -0.07 -5.33
C TYR A 180 -2.86 -0.30 -4.34
N TYR A 181 -3.24 0.71 -3.58
CA TYR A 181 -4.11 0.56 -2.42
C TYR A 181 -5.57 0.98 -2.66
N LEU A 182 -5.95 1.25 -3.91
CA LEU A 182 -7.32 1.57 -4.30
C LEU A 182 -7.94 2.58 -3.33
N SER A 183 -8.94 2.21 -2.53
CA SER A 183 -9.57 3.10 -1.55
C SER A 183 -8.61 3.75 -0.55
N ALA A 184 -7.70 2.99 0.07
CA ALA A 184 -6.78 3.56 1.07
C ALA A 184 -5.78 4.54 0.43
N GLY A 185 -5.35 4.23 -0.80
CA GLY A 185 -4.47 5.10 -1.57
C GLY A 185 -5.15 6.39 -2.05
N HIS A 186 -6.40 6.30 -2.50
CA HIS A 186 -7.19 7.48 -2.89
C HIS A 186 -7.60 8.34 -1.69
N LEU A 187 -7.77 7.74 -0.50
CA LEU A 187 -7.90 8.48 0.76
C LEU A 187 -6.64 9.30 1.06
N LEU A 188 -5.46 8.70 0.93
CA LEU A 188 -4.19 9.43 1.07
C LEU A 188 -4.08 10.55 0.04
N LEU A 189 -4.42 10.30 -1.22
CA LEU A 189 -4.40 11.31 -2.29
C LEU A 189 -5.36 12.47 -2.02
N ALA A 190 -6.58 12.19 -1.53
CA ALA A 190 -7.54 13.22 -1.14
C ALA A 190 -7.00 14.12 -0.03
N ASN A 191 -6.37 13.52 0.99
CA ASN A 191 -5.74 14.23 2.09
C ASN A 191 -4.55 15.06 1.60
N VAL A 192 -3.72 14.52 0.69
CA VAL A 192 -2.60 15.25 0.10
C VAL A 192 -3.07 16.52 -0.60
N TYR A 193 -4.10 16.42 -1.45
CA TYR A 193 -4.65 17.61 -2.11
C TYR A 193 -5.24 18.61 -1.13
N GLN A 194 -5.86 18.14 -0.04
CA GLN A 194 -6.39 19.01 1.01
C GLN A 194 -5.27 19.75 1.74
N GLU A 195 -4.19 19.07 2.13
CA GLU A 195 -3.04 19.69 2.81
C GLU A 195 -2.32 20.70 1.91
N LEU A 196 -2.24 20.44 0.60
CA LEU A 196 -1.65 21.36 -0.39
C LEU A 196 -2.45 22.65 -0.59
N LEU A 197 -3.72 22.74 -0.13
CA LEU A 197 -4.50 23.98 -0.22
C LEU A 197 -3.85 25.15 0.52
N LYS A 198 -3.05 24.88 1.56
CA LYS A 198 -2.27 25.91 2.27
C LYS A 198 -1.30 26.66 1.34
N TYR A 199 -0.88 26.01 0.26
CA TYR A 199 0.07 26.50 -0.73
C TYR A 199 -0.58 26.83 -2.08
N GLN A 200 -1.92 26.89 -2.17
CA GLN A 200 -2.65 27.04 -3.45
C GLN A 200 -2.28 28.28 -4.29
N ASN A 201 -1.67 29.30 -3.66
CA ASN A 201 -1.23 30.52 -4.33
C ASN A 201 0.20 30.45 -4.89
N GLN A 202 0.88 29.31 -4.77
CA GLN A 202 2.24 29.09 -5.27
C GLN A 202 2.23 28.68 -6.75
N THR A 203 3.30 29.02 -7.49
CA THR A 203 3.35 29.03 -8.96
C THR A 203 2.89 27.73 -9.63
N ASN A 204 3.32 26.57 -9.16
CA ASN A 204 2.96 25.26 -9.73
C ASN A 204 1.57 24.73 -9.28
N LEU A 205 0.95 25.37 -8.29
CA LEU A 205 -0.37 25.01 -7.77
C LEU A 205 -1.46 25.98 -8.24
N VAL A 206 -1.08 27.20 -8.63
CA VAL A 206 -1.99 28.20 -9.19
C VAL A 206 -2.65 27.64 -10.45
N GLY A 207 -3.99 27.71 -10.48
CA GLY A 207 -4.79 27.17 -11.57
C GLY A 207 -5.13 25.68 -11.45
N LEU A 208 -4.50 24.95 -10.51
CA LEU A 208 -4.99 23.63 -10.12
C LEU A 208 -6.19 23.79 -9.20
N ASN A 209 -7.29 23.11 -9.51
CA ASN A 209 -8.45 23.06 -8.62
C ASN A 209 -8.26 21.96 -7.58
N LEU A 210 -7.33 22.16 -6.66
CA LEU A 210 -6.97 21.20 -5.60
C LEU A 210 -8.18 20.77 -4.75
N ARG A 211 -9.13 21.69 -4.54
CA ARG A 211 -10.40 21.39 -3.85
C ARG A 211 -11.20 20.34 -4.61
N LEU A 212 -11.39 20.55 -5.92
CA LEU A 212 -12.10 19.60 -6.78
C LEU A 212 -11.38 18.25 -6.86
N GLN A 213 -10.04 18.26 -6.98
CA GLN A 213 -9.23 17.05 -7.03
C GLN A 213 -9.28 16.24 -5.72
N SER A 214 -9.23 16.91 -4.56
CA SER A 214 -9.40 16.27 -3.25
C SER A 214 -10.76 15.57 -3.15
N PHE A 215 -11.83 16.24 -3.54
CA PHE A 215 -13.18 15.69 -3.51
C PHE A 215 -13.38 14.56 -4.52
N GLN A 216 -12.81 14.66 -5.72
CA GLN A 216 -12.79 13.58 -6.71
C GLN A 216 -12.09 12.34 -6.15
N ALA A 217 -10.88 12.48 -5.61
CA ALA A 217 -10.12 11.36 -5.04
C ALA A 217 -10.90 10.66 -3.93
N MET A 218 -11.57 11.41 -3.04
CA MET A 218 -12.43 10.85 -2.00
C MET A 218 -13.64 10.08 -2.57
N ASN A 219 -14.22 10.57 -3.68
CA ASN A 219 -15.30 9.85 -4.38
C ASN A 219 -14.82 8.56 -5.04
N VAL A 220 -13.63 8.57 -5.64
CA VAL A 220 -13.00 7.35 -6.18
C VAL A 220 -12.76 6.35 -5.05
N ALA A 221 -12.22 6.80 -3.91
CA ALA A 221 -11.99 5.96 -2.75
C ALA A 221 -13.27 5.26 -2.27
N LYS A 222 -14.38 6.01 -2.16
CA LYS A 222 -15.69 5.46 -1.82
C LYS A 222 -16.16 4.41 -2.83
N LYS A 223 -16.06 4.71 -4.12
CA LYS A 223 -16.57 3.83 -5.19
C LYS A 223 -15.75 2.54 -5.34
N LEU A 224 -14.48 2.56 -4.94
CA LEU A 224 -13.60 1.40 -4.93
C LEU A 224 -13.65 0.58 -3.62
N GLU A 225 -14.34 1.08 -2.58
CA GLU A 225 -14.40 0.43 -1.26
C GLU A 225 -14.79 -1.06 -1.34
N PRO A 226 -15.80 -1.48 -2.14
CA PRO A 226 -16.18 -2.90 -2.24
C PRO A 226 -15.08 -3.84 -2.74
N TYR A 227 -14.06 -3.30 -3.43
CA TYR A 227 -12.95 -4.07 -4.01
C TYR A 227 -11.66 -3.94 -3.21
N SER A 228 -11.67 -3.14 -2.13
CA SER A 228 -10.47 -2.68 -1.45
C SER A 228 -10.26 -3.31 -0.08
N ALA A 229 -11.00 -4.37 0.28
CA ALA A 229 -10.90 -4.98 1.61
C ALA A 229 -9.45 -5.39 1.96
N PRO A 230 -8.68 -6.10 1.10
CA PRO A 230 -7.27 -6.40 1.36
C PRO A 230 -6.41 -5.14 1.52
N MET A 231 -6.62 -4.13 0.67
CA MET A 231 -5.85 -2.89 0.67
C MET A 231 -6.09 -2.07 1.94
N LEU A 232 -7.35 -1.92 2.35
CA LEU A 232 -7.75 -1.24 3.59
C LEU A 232 -7.17 -1.97 4.80
N ASN A 233 -7.32 -3.30 4.84
CA ASN A 233 -6.77 -4.14 5.90
C ASN A 233 -5.24 -3.97 6.02
N ASN A 234 -4.52 -4.02 4.89
CA ASN A 234 -3.07 -3.91 4.89
C ASN A 234 -2.60 -2.49 5.28
N ALA A 235 -3.21 -1.46 4.73
CA ALA A 235 -2.87 -0.05 4.99
C ALA A 235 -3.12 0.37 6.45
N TYR A 236 -4.19 -0.14 7.05
CA TYR A 236 -4.61 0.21 8.42
C TYR A 236 -4.39 -0.92 9.43
N GLN A 237 -3.67 -1.97 9.02
CA GLN A 237 -3.24 -3.08 9.87
C GLN A 237 -4.40 -3.77 10.61
N GLY A 238 -5.47 -4.05 9.88
CA GLY A 238 -6.70 -4.69 10.37
C GLY A 238 -7.66 -3.77 11.11
N LYS A 239 -7.30 -2.50 11.33
CA LYS A 239 -8.22 -1.50 11.89
C LYS A 239 -9.30 -1.12 10.87
N THR A 240 -10.51 -0.90 11.36
CA THR A 240 -11.55 -0.22 10.61
C THR A 240 -11.14 1.22 10.29
N LEU A 241 -11.75 1.82 9.26
CA LEU A 241 -11.53 3.25 8.96
C LEU A 241 -11.87 4.15 10.15
N PHE A 242 -12.87 3.79 10.94
CA PHE A 242 -13.23 4.52 12.15
C PHE A 242 -12.08 4.52 13.16
N GLU A 243 -11.51 3.36 13.46
CA GLU A 243 -10.39 3.24 14.40
C GLU A 243 -9.11 3.90 13.85
N ALA A 244 -8.79 3.67 12.58
CA ALA A 244 -7.59 4.24 11.94
C ALA A 244 -7.64 5.77 11.87
N SER A 245 -8.84 6.35 11.81
CA SER A 245 -9.06 7.80 11.76
C SER A 245 -9.41 8.41 13.13
N ASN A 246 -9.31 7.67 14.24
CA ASN A 246 -9.71 8.11 15.57
C ASN A 246 -11.14 8.68 15.61
N GLY A 247 -12.07 8.02 14.93
CA GLY A 247 -13.48 8.39 14.86
C GLY A 247 -13.83 9.48 13.85
N GLN A 248 -12.85 10.01 13.10
CA GLN A 248 -13.11 11.03 12.10
C GLN A 248 -13.86 10.49 10.88
N ILE A 249 -13.71 9.21 10.51
CA ILE A 249 -14.40 8.60 9.37
C ILE A 249 -15.30 7.49 9.88
N ILE A 250 -16.59 7.79 10.02
CA ILE A 250 -17.63 6.81 10.35
C ILE A 250 -18.06 6.05 9.08
N SER A 251 -18.21 6.77 7.97
CA SER A 251 -18.46 6.21 6.64
C SER A 251 -17.96 7.15 5.57
N PHE A 252 -17.68 6.62 4.37
CA PHE A 252 -17.30 7.45 3.21
C PHE A 252 -18.35 8.50 2.85
N SER A 253 -19.64 8.16 2.95
CA SER A 253 -20.73 9.11 2.63
C SER A 253 -20.73 10.31 3.58
N GLN A 254 -20.57 10.09 4.89
CA GLN A 254 -20.50 11.18 5.85
C GLN A 254 -19.20 11.99 5.68
N ALA A 255 -18.08 11.32 5.44
CA ALA A 255 -16.80 11.98 5.21
C ALA A 255 -16.83 12.86 3.95
N LEU A 256 -17.49 12.42 2.86
CA LEU A 256 -17.71 13.23 1.66
C LEU A 256 -18.54 14.48 1.92
N VAL A 257 -19.65 14.38 2.68
CA VAL A 257 -20.48 15.55 3.02
C VAL A 257 -19.66 16.58 3.80
N ARG A 258 -18.89 16.13 4.80
CA ARG A 258 -18.00 17.02 5.56
C ARG A 258 -16.92 17.63 4.68
N LEU A 259 -16.33 16.85 3.77
CA LEU A 259 -15.30 17.33 2.86
C LEU A 259 -15.86 18.38 1.90
N GLN A 260 -17.05 18.17 1.34
CA GLN A 260 -17.75 19.16 0.50
C GLN A 260 -17.92 20.49 1.24
N GLN A 261 -18.38 20.44 2.49
CA GLN A 261 -18.58 21.63 3.32
C GLN A 261 -17.26 22.34 3.62
N HIS A 262 -16.23 21.58 4.01
CA HIS A 262 -14.91 22.10 4.31
C HIS A 262 -14.26 22.77 3.08
N LEU A 263 -14.41 22.17 1.91
CA LEU A 263 -13.87 22.68 0.65
C LEU A 263 -14.75 23.76 0.00
N GLN A 264 -15.94 24.03 0.54
CA GLN A 264 -16.90 25.01 0.03
C GLN A 264 -17.21 24.80 -1.47
N LEU A 265 -17.46 23.54 -1.84
CA LEU A 265 -17.79 23.19 -3.23
C LEU A 265 -19.25 23.48 -3.54
N SER A 266 -19.50 24.13 -4.68
CA SER A 266 -20.83 24.31 -5.23
C SER A 266 -21.45 22.98 -5.69
N PRO A 267 -22.79 22.88 -5.81
CA PRO A 267 -23.44 21.68 -6.34
C PRO A 267 -22.91 21.26 -7.71
N LYS A 268 -22.59 22.22 -8.57
CA LYS A 268 -22.04 21.96 -9.91
C LYS A 268 -20.63 21.37 -9.84
N GLU A 269 -19.76 21.87 -8.96
CA GLU A 269 -18.42 21.30 -8.74
C GLU A 269 -18.52 19.87 -8.20
N VAL A 270 -19.44 19.61 -7.27
CA VAL A 270 -19.69 18.27 -6.74
C VAL A 270 -20.13 17.31 -7.84
N GLU A 271 -21.03 17.74 -8.73
CA GLU A 271 -21.47 16.95 -9.87
C GLU A 271 -20.31 16.61 -10.82
N ILE A 272 -19.50 17.61 -11.19
CA ILE A 272 -18.32 17.43 -12.06
C ILE A 272 -17.35 16.40 -11.45
N ALA A 273 -16.90 16.61 -10.21
CA ALA A 273 -15.96 15.70 -9.56
C ALA A 273 -16.54 14.29 -9.37
N THR A 274 -17.85 14.17 -9.15
CA THR A 274 -18.50 12.86 -9.03
C THR A 274 -18.50 12.11 -10.36
N ASN A 275 -18.76 12.81 -11.47
CA ASN A 275 -18.73 12.23 -12.82
C ASN A 275 -17.30 11.84 -13.22
N ASP A 276 -16.32 12.70 -12.95
CA ASP A 276 -14.90 12.40 -13.22
C ASP A 276 -14.43 11.18 -12.41
N ALA A 277 -14.85 11.08 -11.15
CA ALA A 277 -14.58 9.91 -10.31
C ALA A 277 -15.24 8.63 -10.87
N VAL A 278 -16.40 8.70 -11.52
CA VAL A 278 -17.01 7.53 -12.19
C VAL A 278 -16.14 7.05 -13.35
N THR A 279 -15.65 7.98 -14.18
CA THR A 279 -14.77 7.65 -15.31
C THR A 279 -13.46 7.04 -14.83
N GLU A 280 -12.84 7.60 -13.79
CA GLU A 280 -11.61 7.08 -13.21
C GLU A 280 -11.81 5.68 -12.60
N VAL A 281 -12.88 5.47 -11.84
CA VAL A 281 -13.22 4.15 -11.28
C VAL A 281 -13.43 3.12 -12.39
N ALA A 282 -14.11 3.47 -13.49
CA ALA A 282 -14.30 2.56 -14.61
C ALA A 282 -12.96 2.14 -15.25
N ALA A 283 -12.03 3.08 -15.39
CA ALA A 283 -10.68 2.79 -15.89
C ALA A 283 -9.89 1.87 -14.94
N ILE A 284 -9.95 2.12 -13.62
CA ILE A 284 -9.29 1.30 -12.60
C ILE A 284 -9.87 -0.12 -12.60
N LYS A 285 -11.20 -0.25 -12.60
CA LYS A 285 -11.89 -1.53 -12.64
C LYS A 285 -11.50 -2.37 -13.85
N LYS A 286 -11.41 -1.73 -15.02
CA LYS A 286 -10.94 -2.39 -16.24
C LYS A 286 -9.48 -2.82 -16.14
N THR A 287 -8.61 -1.98 -15.57
CA THR A 287 -7.17 -2.26 -15.45
C THR A 287 -6.89 -3.47 -14.55
N HIS A 288 -7.66 -3.63 -13.48
CA HIS A 288 -7.48 -4.70 -12.49
C HIS A 288 -8.53 -5.82 -12.58
N ASN A 289 -9.37 -5.82 -13.61
CA ASN A 289 -10.47 -6.79 -13.80
C ASN A 289 -11.37 -6.94 -12.55
N LEU A 290 -11.75 -5.82 -11.92
CA LEU A 290 -12.53 -5.84 -10.67
C LEU A 290 -14.00 -6.29 -10.84
N GLU A 291 -14.51 -6.39 -12.07
CA GLU A 291 -15.91 -6.71 -12.35
C GLU A 291 -16.17 -8.18 -12.72
N SER A 292 -15.13 -9.03 -12.79
CA SER A 292 -15.26 -10.42 -13.28
C SER A 292 -15.69 -11.47 -12.24
N GLU A 293 -16.04 -11.10 -11.00
CA GLU A 293 -16.49 -12.06 -9.97
C GLU A 293 -17.80 -11.68 -9.26
N SER A 294 -18.80 -11.21 -10.01
CA SER A 294 -20.19 -11.29 -9.53
C SER A 294 -20.86 -12.53 -10.13
N HIS A 295 -20.71 -13.69 -9.47
CA HIS A 295 -21.72 -14.76 -9.33
C HIS A 295 -21.12 -16.11 -8.90
N VAL A 296 -20.70 -16.26 -7.63
CA VAL A 296 -20.81 -17.57 -6.92
C VAL A 296 -21.09 -17.35 -5.43
N GLY A 297 -22.34 -17.60 -5.03
CA GLY A 297 -22.66 -18.27 -3.76
C GLY A 297 -22.50 -17.53 -2.43
N PHE A 298 -23.41 -16.60 -2.11
CA PHE A 298 -23.90 -16.48 -0.73
C PHE A 298 -25.40 -16.73 -0.72
N ILE A 299 -25.77 -18.00 -0.47
CA ILE A 299 -27.12 -18.34 -0.04
C ILE A 299 -27.31 -17.69 1.34
N ARG A 300 -28.32 -16.82 1.40
CA ARG A 300 -28.87 -16.22 2.63
C ARG A 300 -29.14 -17.30 3.66
N ALA A 301 -28.50 -17.20 4.83
CA ALA A 301 -29.08 -17.71 6.06
C ALA A 301 -29.96 -16.59 6.62
N ASP A 302 -31.25 -16.62 6.28
CA ASP A 302 -32.25 -15.82 6.98
C ASP A 302 -32.41 -16.39 8.40
N HIS A 303 -31.96 -15.63 9.39
CA HIS A 303 -32.45 -15.74 10.75
C HIS A 303 -33.79 -15.01 10.84
N SER A 304 -34.88 -15.76 10.86
CA SER A 304 -36.12 -15.31 11.50
C SER A 304 -36.22 -15.93 12.88
N SER A 305 -36.11 -15.07 13.87
CA SER A 305 -36.32 -15.33 15.29
C SER A 305 -37.78 -15.66 15.59
N GLY A 306 -38.01 -16.69 16.40
CA GLY A 306 -38.74 -16.49 17.66
C GLY A 306 -40.03 -17.27 17.90
N ILE A 307 -39.95 -18.18 18.89
CA ILE A 307 -40.85 -18.42 20.05
C ILE A 307 -42.33 -18.76 19.70
N ILE A 308 -42.92 -19.91 20.12
CA ILE A 308 -43.61 -20.11 21.41
C ILE A 308 -44.15 -21.56 21.58
N LYS A 309 -43.82 -22.14 22.75
CA LYS A 309 -44.54 -23.04 23.69
C LYS A 309 -45.23 -24.36 23.26
N SER A 310 -44.77 -25.40 23.98
CA SER A 310 -45.50 -26.43 24.77
C SER A 310 -46.45 -27.44 24.11
N LEU A 311 -46.24 -28.69 24.58
CA LEU A 311 -46.86 -29.98 24.31
C LEU A 311 -46.39 -30.68 23.03
#